data_AF-A0A7S9GRX5-F1
#
_entry.id   AF-A0A7S9GRX5-F1
#
_cell.length_a   1.000
_cell.length_b   1.000
_cell.length_c   1.000
_cell.angle_alpha   90.00
_cell.angle_beta   90.00
_cell.angle_gamma   90.00
#
_symmetry.space_group_name_H-M   'P 1'
#
loop_
_entity.id
_entity.type
_entity.pdbx_description
1 polymer ?
#
loop_
_entity_poly.entity_id
_entity_poly.type
_entity_poly.pdbx_seq_one_letter_code
_entity_poly.pdbx_strand_id
1 'polypeptide(L)' 'MLDDEFNRQRSILIRNLADKADDPFIKRRLLDLISRYEQRPVKAKPLSVVPLGWPDSSPPDGEAG' A
#
# COMPACT_ATOMS: atom_id res chain seq x y z
N MET A 1 -12.79 1.92 -6.91
CA MET A 1 -11.80 2.99 -6.61
C MET A 1 -11.86 3.17 -5.11
N LEU A 2 -10.73 3.23 -4.39
CA LEU A 2 -10.78 3.51 -2.94
C LEU A 2 -11.38 4.90 -2.76
N ASP A 3 -12.66 4.91 -2.36
CA ASP A 3 -13.55 6.05 -2.44
C ASP A 3 -13.01 7.25 -1.65
N ASP A 4 -13.32 8.47 -2.09
CA ASP A 4 -12.92 9.69 -1.38
C ASP A 4 -13.37 9.64 0.10
N GLU A 5 -14.50 9.00 0.38
CA GLU A 5 -15.01 8.74 1.73
C GLU A 5 -14.10 7.79 2.52
N PHE A 6 -13.58 6.73 1.90
CA PHE A 6 -12.63 5.83 2.54
C PHE A 6 -11.34 6.58 2.93
N ASN A 7 -10.79 7.37 2.00
CA ASN A 7 -9.56 8.14 2.26
C ASN A 7 -9.77 9.17 3.37
N ARG A 8 -10.94 9.81 3.41
CA ARG A 8 -11.34 10.75 4.46
C ARG A 8 -11.49 10.08 5.82
N GLN A 9 -12.15 8.93 5.90
CA GLN A 9 -12.26 8.17 7.15
C GLN A 9 -10.88 7.72 7.64
N ARG A 10 -10.01 7.29 6.71
CA ARG A 10 -8.65 6.87 7.03
C ARG A 10 -7.80 8.02 7.55
N SER A 11 -7.89 9.21 6.96
CA SER A 11 -7.15 10.39 7.40
C SER A 11 -7.53 10.82 8.82
N ILE A 12 -8.82 10.79 9.16
CA ILE A 12 -9.33 11.06 10.52
C ILE A 12 -8.75 10.05 11.53
N LEU A 13 -8.77 8.76 11.21
CA LEU A 13 -8.26 7.73 12.10
C LEU A 13 -6.75 7.87 12.35
N ILE A 14 -5.98 8.13 11.29
CA ILE A 14 -4.52 8.33 11.40
C ILE A 14 -4.21 9.60 12.20
N ARG A 15 -5.03 10.65 12.09
CA ARG A 15 -4.90 11.86 12.92
C ARG A 15 -5.09 11.56 14.40
N ASN A 16 -6.14 10.84 14.75
CA ASN A 16 -6.36 10.40 16.13
C ASN A 16 -5.21 9.54 16.66
N LEU A 17 -4.55 8.74 15.81
CA LEU A 17 -3.37 7.98 16.18
C LEU A 17 -2.15 8.87 16.39
N ALA A 18 -1.95 9.89 15.54
CA ALA A 18 -0.87 10.86 15.65
C ALA A 18 -0.99 11.71 16.92
N ASP A 19 -2.21 12.05 17.32
CA ASP A 19 -2.46 12.81 18.56
C ASP A 19 -2.16 11.98 19.81
N LYS A 20 -2.34 10.66 19.75
CA LYS A 20 -2.02 9.71 20.83
C LYS A 20 -0.56 9.24 20.83
N ALA A 21 0.22 9.54 19.78
CA ALA A 21 1.60 9.10 19.69
C ALA A 21 2.51 10.02 20.53
N ASP A 22 3.15 9.45 21.55
CA ASP A 22 4.17 10.14 22.36
C ASP A 22 5.50 10.30 21.60
N ASP A 23 5.79 9.39 20.65
CA ASP A 23 7.01 9.41 19.85
C ASP A 23 6.94 10.49 18.73
N PRO A 24 7.86 11.48 18.72
CA PRO A 24 7.85 12.55 17.73
C PRO A 24 8.09 12.09 16.29
N PHE A 25 8.87 11.02 16.09
CA PHE A 25 9.15 10.45 14.78
C PHE A 25 7.90 9.75 14.21
N ILE A 26 7.24 8.93 15.02
CA ILE A 26 5.98 8.27 14.65
C ILE A 26 4.91 9.33 14.36
N LYS A 27 4.76 10.34 15.22
CA LYS A 27 3.80 11.43 15.00
C LYS A 27 4.04 12.14 13.67
N ARG A 28 5.29 12.49 13.37
CA ARG A 28 5.66 13.12 12.08
C ARG A 28 5.36 12.22 10.89
N ARG A 29 5.60 10.92 11.01
CA ARG A 29 5.29 9.93 9.96
C ARG A 29 3.78 9.78 9.72
N LEU A 30 2.98 9.78 10.78
CA LEU A 30 1.53 9.70 10.69
C LEU A 30 0.93 10.98 10.06
N LEU A 31 1.46 12.15 10.40
CA LEU A 31 1.05 13.42 9.76
C LEU A 31 1.38 13.47 8.26
N ASP A 32 2.55 12.97 7.86
CA ASP A 32 2.90 12.82 6.44
C ASP A 32 1.93 11.86 5.73
N LEU A 33 1.54 10.77 6.41
CA LEU A 33 0.61 9.79 5.87
C LEU A 33 -0.80 10.37 5.66
N ILE A 34 -1.31 11.18 6.60
CA ILE A 34 -2.59 11.91 6.46
C ILE A 34 -2.58 12.76 5.20
N SER A 35 -1.50 13.52 4.98
CA SER A 35 -1.37 14.41 3.82
C SER A 35 -1.49 13.65 2.50
N ARG A 36 -1.06 12.38 2.44
CA ARG A 36 -1.19 11.52 1.25
C ARG A 36 -2.61 11.00 1.03
N TYR A 37 -3.38 10.79 2.09
CA TYR A 37 -4.79 10.40 1.98
C TYR A 37 -5.69 11.59 1.64
N GLU A 38 -5.36 12.80 2.12
CA GLU A 38 -6.11 14.03 1.80
C GLU A 38 -5.75 14.59 0.42
N GLN A 39 -4.51 14.40 -0.03
CA GLN A 39 -4.14 14.72 -1.42
C GLN A 39 -4.77 13.70 -2.36
N ARG A 40 -5.87 14.12 -3.00
CA ARG A 40 -6.55 13.42 -4.10
C ARG A 40 -5.52 12.73 -5.00
N PRO A 41 -5.74 11.49 -5.46
CA PRO A 41 -4.71 10.70 -6.13
C PRO A 41 -4.06 11.50 -7.25
N VAL A 42 -2.79 11.88 -7.01
CA VAL A 42 -1.88 12.34 -8.04
C VAL A 42 -1.88 11.20 -9.05
N LYS A 43 -2.49 11.43 -10.22
CA LYS A 43 -2.75 10.45 -11.28
C LYS A 43 -1.75 9.31 -11.21
N ALA A 44 -2.18 8.16 -10.69
CA ALA A 44 -1.29 7.02 -10.53
C ALA A 44 -0.65 6.74 -11.88
N LYS A 45 0.67 6.93 -11.98
CA LYS A 45 1.41 6.53 -13.17
C LYS A 45 1.17 5.03 -13.33
N PRO A 46 0.62 4.57 -14.47
CA PRO A 46 0.33 3.16 -14.64
C PRO A 46 1.62 2.38 -14.38
N LEU A 47 1.56 1.44 -13.44
CA LEU A 47 2.68 0.55 -13.17
C LEU A 47 2.93 -0.23 -14.46
N SER A 48 4.14 -0.13 -15.02
CA SER A 48 4.53 -0.99 -16.13
C SER A 48 4.50 -2.42 -15.60
N VAL A 49 3.58 -3.24 -16.12
CA VAL A 49 3.51 -4.66 -15.81
C VAL A 49 4.80 -5.29 -16.33
N VAL A 50 5.73 -5.57 -15.42
CA VAL A 50 6.88 -6.42 -15.71
C VAL A 50 6.35 -7.85 -15.68
N PRO A 51 6.47 -8.64 -16.77
CA PRO A 51 6.11 -10.05 -16.74
C PRO A 51 7.06 -10.76 -15.79
N LEU A 52 6.57 -11.11 -14.60
CA LEU A 52 7.28 -11.97 -13.66
C LEU A 52 7.15 -13.40 -14.17
N GLY A 53 8.09 -13.83 -15.03
CA GLY A 53 8.17 -15.22 -15.47
C GLY A 53 8.52 -16.11 -14.28
N TRP A 54 7.52 -16.82 -13.74
CA TRP A 54 7.78 -17.91 -12.81
C TRP A 54 8.48 -19.05 -13.57
N PRO A 55 9.59 -19.60 -13.07
CA PRO A 55 10.20 -20.77 -13.69
C PRO A 55 9.22 -21.93 -13.59
N ASP A 56 8.82 -22.43 -14.76
CA ASP A 56 8.01 -23.63 -14.94
C ASP A 56 8.67 -24.79 -14.19
N SER A 57 8.16 -25.09 -12.99
CA SER A 57 8.58 -26.26 -12.22
C SER A 57 7.71 -27.43 -12.65
N SER A 58 7.87 -27.86 -13.90
CA SER A 58 7.37 -29.16 -14.34
C SER A 58 8.29 -30.25 -13.76
N PRO A 59 7.79 -31.16 -12.91
CA PRO A 59 8.60 -32.29 -12.45
C PRO A 59 8.86 -33.26 -13.61
N PRO A 60 10.04 -33.89 -13.72
CA PRO A 60 10.25 -34.96 -14.67
C PRO A 60 9.39 -36.15 -14.25
N ASP A 61 8.42 -36.53 -15.09
CA ASP A 61 7.65 -37.75 -14.93
C ASP A 61 8.61 -38.94 -14.82
N GLY A 62 8.48 -39.69 -13.73
CA GLY A 62 9.20 -40.94 -13.53
C GLY A 62 8.64 -42.00 -14.46
N GLU A 63 9.42 -42.37 -15.48
CA GLU A 63 9.15 -43.55 -16.29
C GLU A 63 9.94 -44.74 -15.71
N ALA A 64 9.19 -45.68 -15.14
CA ALA A 64 9.67 -46.99 -14.75
C ALA A 64 9.80 -47.88 -16.00
N GLY A 65 10.94 -48.58 -16.11
CA GLY A 65 11.18 -49.66 -17.06
C GLY A 65 12.03 -50.74 -16.43
#